data_AF-A0A562V2T1-F1
#
_entry.id   AF-A0A562V2T1-F1
#
_cell.length_a   1.000
_cell.length_b   1.000
_cell.length_c   1.000
_cell.angle_alpha   90.00
_cell.angle_beta   90.00
_cell.angle_gamma   90.00
#
_symmetry.space_group_name_H-M   'P 1'
#
loop_
_entity.id
_entity.type
_entity.pdbx_description
1 polymer ?
#
loop_
_entity_poly.entity_id
_entity_poly.type
_entity_poly.pdbx_seq_one_letter_code
_entity_poly.pdbx_strand_id
1 'polypeptide(L)'
;MRYLRVVAVGGFVLLAAAASLFGAGLRPSPEPSEPPRLSASLEIRRLNPQPDTVALAVTNAGDTEVTVRHVRLVSASLAESAGTEVSVTVPADATRDVFIPVPTAMCGDDIAPATAPATAELRVSSRGVEHAVALPLAHPNGTLDRLVGRDCATALLARTARVEFGDWRSAPSGVLLGELRVIRVGGDLPITLDSVTGNPHYAVTPVTAGPPLGELPPGTAELSVPVEVDANRCDAHALAEAKKPWLFPFRLTVGAWEVPGEVTVSETDQAAMEAMQAVRC
;
A
#
# COMPACT_ATOMS: atom_id res chain seq x y z
N MET A 1 -7.33 66.43 43.00
CA MET A 1 -6.83 67.78 43.30
C MET A 1 -5.81 68.18 42.25
N ARG A 2 -5.98 69.38 41.68
CA ARG A 2 -4.97 70.26 41.03
C ARG A 2 -4.35 69.75 39.72
N TYR A 3 -4.86 70.20 38.56
CA TYR A 3 -4.56 71.46 37.83
C TYR A 3 -3.14 71.47 37.24
N LEU A 4 -2.93 71.35 35.92
CA LEU A 4 -3.09 72.34 34.82
C LEU A 4 -1.72 72.91 34.42
N ARG A 5 -1.32 72.78 33.14
CA ARG A 5 -0.92 73.91 32.27
C ARG A 5 -0.52 73.47 30.86
N VAL A 6 -1.27 74.04 29.92
CA VAL A 6 -1.01 74.21 28.49
C VAL A 6 0.04 75.30 28.29
N VAL A 7 0.95 75.12 27.33
CA VAL A 7 1.55 76.22 26.54
C VAL A 7 1.70 75.74 25.09
N ALA A 8 1.22 76.58 24.18
CA ALA A 8 1.19 76.40 22.73
C ALA A 8 2.33 77.19 22.05
N VAL A 9 2.29 77.20 20.70
CA VAL A 9 3.09 77.98 19.73
C VAL A 9 4.40 77.28 19.34
N GLY A 10 4.70 76.96 18.09
CA GLY A 10 4.24 77.48 16.79
C GLY A 10 5.50 77.71 15.96
N GLY A 11 5.62 77.11 14.77
CA GLY A 11 6.83 77.20 13.96
C GLY A 11 6.68 76.55 12.60
N PHE A 12 6.11 77.31 11.67
CA PHE A 12 6.06 77.03 10.24
C PHE A 12 7.45 77.29 9.63
N VAL A 13 8.07 76.29 8.97
CA VAL A 13 9.15 76.55 8.00
C VAL A 13 8.92 75.70 6.75
N LEU A 14 8.90 76.42 5.64
CA LEU A 14 8.71 75.99 4.25
C LEU A 14 9.92 75.23 3.67
N LEU A 15 9.60 74.34 2.73
CA LEU A 15 10.31 73.95 1.49
C LEU A 15 11.80 73.56 1.52
N ALA A 16 12.05 72.29 1.18
CA ALA A 16 13.00 71.93 0.12
C ALA A 16 12.52 70.65 -0.58
N ALA A 17 11.95 70.82 -1.77
CA ALA A 17 11.77 69.76 -2.75
C ALA A 17 13.12 69.47 -3.41
N ALA A 18 13.59 68.22 -3.33
CA ALA A 18 14.62 67.69 -4.23
C ALA A 18 14.18 66.30 -4.69
N ALA A 19 14.11 66.16 -6.00
CA ALA A 19 13.62 65.02 -6.74
C ALA A 19 14.50 63.78 -6.54
N SER A 20 13.87 62.67 -6.13
CA SER A 20 14.40 61.31 -6.32
C SER A 20 13.34 60.50 -7.08
N LEU A 21 13.04 60.95 -8.31
CA LEU A 21 12.23 60.19 -9.27
C LEU A 21 13.05 58.99 -9.78
N PHE A 22 12.43 57.82 -9.68
CA PHE A 22 12.57 56.69 -10.62
C PHE A 22 13.95 56.06 -10.77
N GLY A 23 14.39 55.39 -9.71
CA GLY A 23 15.28 54.23 -9.79
C GLY A 23 14.54 52.92 -9.52
N ALA A 24 13.32 52.74 -10.06
CA ALA A 24 12.68 51.44 -10.09
C ALA A 24 13.44 50.59 -11.13
N GLY A 25 14.62 50.09 -10.73
CA GLY A 25 15.32 49.07 -11.47
C GLY A 25 14.36 47.91 -11.65
N LEU A 26 13.87 47.74 -12.88
CA LEU A 26 13.25 46.52 -13.35
C LEU A 26 14.24 45.42 -13.00
N ARG A 27 14.04 44.73 -11.87
CA ARG A 27 14.72 43.47 -11.61
C ARG A 27 14.35 42.61 -12.82
N PRO A 28 15.33 42.13 -13.61
CA PRO A 28 15.02 41.20 -14.67
C PRO A 28 14.19 40.08 -14.03
N SER A 29 12.98 39.84 -14.54
CA SER A 29 12.23 38.65 -14.16
C SER A 29 13.19 37.48 -14.35
N PRO A 30 13.42 36.63 -13.33
CA PRO A 30 14.26 35.46 -13.52
C PRO A 30 13.69 34.71 -14.73
N GLU A 31 14.52 34.54 -15.76
CA GLU A 31 14.14 33.69 -16.88
C GLU A 31 13.75 32.33 -16.29
N PRO A 32 12.65 31.71 -16.77
CA PRO A 32 12.23 30.42 -16.28
C PRO A 32 13.40 29.46 -16.36
N SER A 33 13.90 28.98 -15.22
CA SER A 33 14.97 27.99 -15.21
C SER A 33 14.46 26.71 -15.87
N GLU A 34 15.32 26.08 -16.67
CA GLU A 34 14.99 24.81 -17.30
C GLU A 34 14.68 23.76 -16.21
N PRO A 35 13.61 22.95 -16.36
CA PRO A 35 13.34 21.85 -15.43
C PRO A 35 14.51 20.86 -15.36
N PRO A 36 14.81 20.30 -14.17
CA PRO A 36 15.88 19.30 -14.05
C PRO A 36 15.57 18.05 -14.87
N ARG A 37 16.60 17.44 -15.45
CA ARG A 37 16.50 16.19 -16.21
C ARG A 37 16.38 15.00 -15.26
N LEU A 38 15.14 14.61 -14.99
CA LEU A 38 14.80 13.51 -14.10
C LEU A 38 14.14 12.35 -14.86
N SER A 39 14.31 11.13 -14.35
CA SER A 39 13.51 9.96 -14.72
C SER A 39 13.14 9.16 -13.48
N ALA A 40 12.15 8.28 -13.57
CA ALA A 40 11.72 7.48 -12.42
C ALA A 40 11.30 6.05 -12.81
N SER A 41 11.58 5.08 -11.94
CA SER A 41 10.98 3.74 -11.95
C SER A 41 10.27 3.48 -10.62
N LEU A 42 9.29 2.57 -10.64
CA LEU A 42 8.54 2.17 -9.44
C LEU A 42 8.86 0.73 -9.06
N GLU A 43 9.29 0.53 -7.82
CA GLU A 43 9.82 -0.75 -7.36
C GLU A 43 9.35 -1.08 -5.93
N ILE A 44 9.25 -2.37 -5.64
CA ILE A 44 9.07 -2.87 -4.28
C ILE A 44 10.45 -3.30 -3.76
N ARG A 45 10.97 -2.57 -2.77
CA ARG A 45 12.25 -2.92 -2.14
C ARG A 45 12.05 -4.07 -1.16
N ARG A 46 12.99 -5.03 -1.15
CA ARG A 46 13.00 -6.15 -0.18
C ARG A 46 13.10 -5.63 1.26
N LEU A 47 13.91 -4.60 1.46
CA LEU A 47 14.00 -3.86 2.71
C LEU A 47 13.17 -2.58 2.52
N ASN A 48 11.86 -2.71 2.69
CA ASN A 48 10.96 -1.56 2.72
C ASN A 48 10.92 -1.03 4.15
N PRO A 49 11.36 0.22 4.41
CA PRO A 49 11.39 0.76 5.76
C PRO A 49 9.98 0.96 6.35
N GLN A 50 8.94 0.95 5.51
CA GLN A 50 7.55 1.17 5.92
C GLN A 50 6.63 0.11 5.26
N PRO A 51 5.60 -0.38 5.96
CA PRO A 51 4.54 -1.15 5.33
C PRO A 51 3.77 -0.28 4.33
N ASP A 52 3.24 -0.91 3.28
CA ASP A 52 2.36 -0.27 2.27
C ASP A 52 2.95 0.91 1.47
N THR A 53 4.26 1.06 1.47
CA THR A 53 4.98 2.02 0.61
C THR A 53 5.64 1.34 -0.58
N VAL A 54 5.87 2.11 -1.64
CA VAL A 54 6.69 1.73 -2.80
C VAL A 54 7.86 2.69 -2.92
N ALA A 55 8.95 2.22 -3.53
CA ALA A 55 10.08 3.08 -3.87
C ALA A 55 9.87 3.66 -5.27
N LEU A 56 9.82 4.98 -5.36
CA LEU A 56 10.03 5.71 -6.60
C LEU A 56 11.53 5.98 -6.73
N ALA A 57 12.22 5.22 -7.57
CA ALA A 57 13.64 5.40 -7.82
C ALA A 57 13.84 6.57 -8.80
N VAL A 58 14.12 7.75 -8.26
CA VAL A 58 14.31 8.99 -9.03
C VAL A 58 15.77 9.11 -9.43
N THR A 59 16.02 9.20 -10.73
CA THR A 59 17.36 9.37 -11.31
C THR A 59 17.52 10.79 -11.82
N ASN A 60 18.62 11.44 -11.43
CA ASN A 60 18.97 12.78 -11.86
C ASN A 60 20.11 12.72 -12.88
N ALA A 61 19.78 12.97 -14.15
CA ALA A 61 20.76 13.06 -15.25
C ALA A 61 21.26 14.50 -15.47
N GLY A 62 20.97 15.40 -14.54
CA GLY A 62 21.50 16.76 -14.48
C GLY A 62 22.90 16.82 -13.87
N ASP A 63 23.48 18.02 -13.90
CA ASP A 63 24.79 18.34 -13.32
C ASP A 63 24.68 18.95 -11.90
N THR A 64 23.47 19.18 -11.42
CA THR A 64 23.19 19.73 -10.08
C THR A 64 22.28 18.84 -9.29
N GLU A 65 22.46 18.83 -7.97
CA GLU A 65 21.54 18.16 -7.08
C GLU A 65 20.12 18.73 -7.17
N VAL A 66 19.16 17.86 -6.91
CA VAL A 66 17.73 18.17 -6.93
C VAL A 66 17.12 17.64 -5.64
N THR A 67 16.38 18.47 -4.92
CA THR A 67 15.62 18.02 -3.75
C THR A 67 14.18 17.79 -4.13
N VAL A 68 13.71 16.55 -4.02
CA VAL A 68 12.30 16.20 -4.13
C VAL A 68 11.60 16.65 -2.86
N ARG A 69 10.57 17.49 -3.01
CA ARG A 69 9.78 18.09 -1.93
C ARG A 69 8.41 17.47 -1.78
N HIS A 70 7.83 17.01 -2.89
CA HIS A 70 6.52 16.38 -2.90
C HIS A 70 6.44 15.40 -4.06
N VAL A 71 5.72 14.30 -3.84
CA VAL A 71 5.47 13.28 -4.85
C VAL A 71 4.01 12.87 -4.82
N ARG A 72 3.42 12.73 -6.01
CA ARG A 72 2.08 12.18 -6.23
C ARG A 72 2.15 11.16 -7.35
N LEU A 73 1.61 9.97 -7.09
CA LEU A 73 1.43 8.96 -8.12
C LEU A 73 0.04 9.12 -8.75
N VAL A 74 0.00 9.20 -10.08
CA VAL A 74 -1.24 9.45 -10.84
C VAL A 74 -1.45 8.33 -11.85
N SER A 75 -2.60 7.67 -11.79
CA SER A 75 -3.07 6.69 -12.77
C SER A 75 -4.59 6.59 -12.68
N ALA A 76 -5.27 6.26 -13.77
CA ALA A 76 -6.71 5.99 -13.76
C ALA A 76 -7.08 4.73 -12.96
N SER A 77 -6.10 3.86 -12.67
CA SER A 77 -6.27 2.66 -11.83
C SER A 77 -6.14 2.93 -10.33
N LEU A 78 -5.93 4.19 -9.92
CA LEU A 78 -5.68 4.57 -8.53
C LEU A 78 -6.60 5.71 -8.12
N ALA A 79 -7.04 5.70 -6.87
CA ALA A 79 -7.79 6.79 -6.28
C ALA A 79 -6.95 8.07 -6.28
N GLU A 80 -7.61 9.21 -6.41
CA GLU A 80 -6.93 10.49 -6.31
C GLU A 80 -6.29 10.64 -4.92
N SER A 81 -5.06 11.15 -4.90
CA SER A 81 -4.28 11.37 -3.69
C SER A 81 -3.71 12.78 -3.71
N ALA A 82 -3.64 13.42 -2.54
CA ALA A 82 -2.94 14.70 -2.37
C ALA A 82 -1.42 14.57 -2.54
N GLY A 83 -0.89 13.34 -2.65
CA GLY A 83 0.54 13.07 -2.65
C GLY A 83 1.14 13.11 -1.25
N THR A 84 2.47 13.17 -1.17
CA THR A 84 3.21 13.12 0.10
C THR A 84 4.35 14.13 0.06
N GLU A 85 4.44 14.97 1.09
CA GLU A 85 5.61 15.83 1.31
C GLU A 85 6.80 14.96 1.73
N VAL A 86 7.93 15.17 1.07
CA VAL A 86 9.18 14.44 1.27
C VAL A 86 10.33 15.43 1.27
N SER A 87 11.51 14.99 1.71
CA SER A 87 12.73 15.79 1.58
C SER A 87 13.88 14.88 1.22
N VAL A 88 13.95 14.49 -0.05
CA VAL A 88 14.98 13.59 -0.57
C VAL A 88 15.85 14.36 -1.57
N THR A 89 17.13 14.49 -1.25
CA THR A 89 18.12 15.05 -2.18
C THR A 89 18.66 13.96 -3.09
N VAL A 90 18.50 14.15 -4.39
CA VAL A 90 19.05 13.33 -5.46
C VAL A 90 20.29 14.05 -6.01
N PRO A 91 21.52 13.55 -5.73
CA PRO A 91 22.73 14.14 -6.29
C PRO A 91 22.72 14.15 -7.82
N ALA A 92 23.60 14.96 -8.42
CA ALA A 92 23.87 14.87 -9.85
C ALA A 92 24.38 13.46 -10.22
N ASP A 93 23.95 12.96 -11.38
CA ASP A 93 24.31 11.63 -11.91
C ASP A 93 24.07 10.48 -10.91
N ALA A 94 22.97 10.55 -10.16
CA ALA A 94 22.64 9.57 -9.14
C ALA A 94 21.15 9.22 -9.11
N THR A 95 20.85 8.05 -8.54
CA THR A 95 19.50 7.59 -8.23
C THR A 95 19.27 7.56 -6.73
N ARG A 96 18.08 7.97 -6.29
CA ARG A 96 17.62 7.81 -4.90
C ARG A 96 16.19 7.32 -4.86
N ASP A 97 15.92 6.47 -3.89
CA ASP A 97 14.57 6.01 -3.59
C ASP A 97 13.82 7.08 -2.81
N VAL A 98 12.63 7.43 -3.31
CA VAL A 98 11.63 8.18 -2.57
C VAL A 98 10.52 7.21 -2.22
N PHE A 99 10.40 6.88 -0.93
CA PHE A 99 9.33 6.00 -0.47
C PHE A 99 8.02 6.78 -0.38
N ILE A 100 6.99 6.28 -1.06
CA ILE A 100 5.66 6.91 -1.09
C ILE A 100 4.58 5.88 -0.77
N PRO A 101 3.50 6.27 -0.09
CA PRO A 101 2.31 5.42 0.03
C PRO A 101 1.69 5.20 -1.35
N VAL A 102 1.17 4.01 -1.59
CA VAL A 102 0.39 3.72 -2.80
C VAL A 102 -1.05 4.16 -2.56
N PRO A 103 -1.64 5.02 -3.40
CA PRO A 103 -3.07 5.32 -3.31
C PRO A 103 -3.90 4.04 -3.48
N THR A 104 -5.11 4.01 -2.90
CA THR A 104 -6.02 2.87 -3.02
C THR A 104 -6.30 2.53 -4.48
N ALA A 105 -6.27 1.25 -4.83
CA ALA A 105 -6.64 0.80 -6.17
C ALA A 105 -8.11 1.11 -6.49
N MET A 106 -8.36 1.59 -7.72
CA MET A 106 -9.70 1.69 -8.26
C MET A 106 -10.05 0.41 -8.99
N CYS A 107 -10.83 -0.42 -8.32
CA CYS A 107 -11.21 -1.73 -8.81
C CYS A 107 -12.51 -1.64 -9.61
N GLY A 108 -12.43 -1.99 -10.89
CA GLY A 108 -13.62 -2.28 -11.70
C GLY A 108 -14.16 -3.68 -11.39
N ASP A 109 -14.95 -4.20 -12.31
CA ASP A 109 -15.45 -5.58 -12.22
C ASP A 109 -14.33 -6.62 -12.47
N ASP A 110 -13.24 -6.23 -13.14
CA ASP A 110 -12.07 -7.05 -13.38
C ASP A 110 -11.05 -6.96 -12.22
N ILE A 111 -10.54 -8.11 -11.76
CA ILE A 111 -9.52 -8.17 -10.69
C ILE A 111 -8.09 -7.97 -11.21
N ALA A 112 -7.85 -8.28 -12.48
CA ALA A 112 -6.51 -8.27 -13.07
C ALA A 112 -6.39 -7.41 -14.35
N PRO A 113 -6.89 -6.15 -14.39
CA PRO A 113 -6.58 -5.29 -15.51
C PRO A 113 -5.09 -4.94 -15.48
N ALA A 114 -4.43 -4.93 -16.64
CA ALA A 114 -3.19 -4.19 -16.79
C ALA A 114 -3.45 -2.75 -16.35
N THR A 115 -2.62 -2.23 -15.45
CA THR A 115 -2.84 -0.89 -14.90
C THR A 115 -2.75 0.15 -15.99
N ALA A 116 -3.61 1.17 -15.91
CA ALA A 116 -3.53 2.31 -16.81
C ALA A 116 -2.14 2.98 -16.67
N PRO A 117 -1.61 3.59 -17.75
CA PRO A 117 -0.36 4.34 -17.70
C PRO A 117 -0.29 5.26 -16.48
N ALA A 118 0.86 5.28 -15.82
CA ALA A 118 1.06 6.01 -14.58
C ALA A 118 2.12 7.08 -14.75
N THR A 119 1.94 8.19 -14.04
CA THR A 119 2.88 9.32 -13.98
C THR A 119 3.20 9.61 -12.52
N ALA A 120 4.48 9.78 -12.22
CA ALA A 120 4.90 10.38 -10.96
C ALA A 120 5.00 11.90 -11.16
N GLU A 121 4.15 12.64 -10.48
CA GLU A 121 4.22 14.10 -10.43
C GLU A 121 5.01 14.53 -9.20
N LEU A 122 6.05 15.32 -9.43
CA LEU A 122 6.99 15.76 -8.41
C LEU A 122 7.00 17.28 -8.32
N ARG A 123 7.13 17.78 -7.10
CA ARG A 123 7.60 19.14 -6.82
C ARG A 123 9.06 19.05 -6.38
N VAL A 124 9.95 19.72 -7.09
CA VAL A 124 11.40 19.62 -6.86
C VAL A 124 12.06 20.98 -6.79
N SER A 125 13.07 21.12 -5.94
CA SER A 125 13.93 22.30 -5.86
C SER A 125 15.27 22.02 -6.52
N SER A 126 15.71 22.88 -7.42
CA SER A 126 17.08 22.90 -7.95
C SER A 126 17.63 24.32 -7.95
N ARG A 127 18.85 24.51 -7.44
CA ARG A 127 19.50 25.83 -7.29
C ARG A 127 18.59 26.89 -6.60
N GLY A 128 17.74 26.45 -5.67
CA GLY A 128 16.79 27.31 -4.94
C GLY A 128 15.52 27.70 -5.71
N VAL A 129 15.29 27.12 -6.89
CA VAL A 129 14.07 27.32 -7.70
C VAL A 129 13.22 26.05 -7.67
N GLU A 130 11.92 26.22 -7.46
CA GLU A 130 10.94 25.13 -7.47
C GLU A 130 10.44 24.84 -8.89
N HIS A 131 10.30 23.56 -9.21
CA HIS A 131 9.81 23.04 -10.48
C HIS A 131 8.73 21.98 -10.24
N ALA A 132 7.70 21.99 -11.08
CA ALA A 132 6.77 20.88 -11.21
C ALA A 132 7.24 19.98 -12.35
N VAL A 133 7.37 18.68 -12.09
CA VAL A 133 7.89 17.69 -13.05
C VAL A 133 6.94 16.50 -13.12
N ALA A 134 6.55 16.10 -14.33
CA ALA A 134 5.74 14.91 -14.56
C ALA A 134 6.61 13.83 -15.23
N LEU A 135 6.82 12.72 -14.54
CA LEU A 135 7.68 11.62 -14.98
C LEU A 135 6.81 10.42 -15.37
N PRO A 136 6.64 10.12 -16.66
CA PRO A 136 5.92 8.93 -17.07
C PRO A 136 6.68 7.70 -16.60
N LEU A 137 5.96 6.74 -15.99
CA LEU A 137 6.50 5.46 -15.61
C LEU A 137 6.41 4.49 -16.78
N ALA A 138 7.26 3.46 -16.77
CA ALA A 138 7.18 2.37 -17.74
C ALA A 138 5.77 1.78 -17.75
N HIS A 139 5.25 1.50 -18.95
CA HIS A 139 3.96 0.83 -19.16
C HIS A 139 4.14 -0.29 -20.21
N PRO A 140 3.74 -1.53 -19.92
CA PRO A 140 3.12 -2.00 -18.67
C PRO A 140 4.05 -1.87 -17.45
N ASN A 141 3.46 -1.78 -16.25
CA ASN A 141 4.20 -1.60 -15.00
C ASN A 141 3.93 -2.76 -14.04
N GLY A 142 4.80 -3.79 -14.07
CA GLY A 142 4.58 -5.00 -13.27
C GLY A 142 4.51 -4.77 -11.76
N THR A 143 5.07 -3.67 -11.23
CA THR A 143 4.93 -3.29 -9.82
C THR A 143 3.51 -2.81 -9.54
N LEU A 144 2.99 -1.87 -10.34
CA LEU A 144 1.61 -1.38 -10.18
C LEU A 144 0.58 -2.46 -10.46
N ASP A 145 0.77 -3.25 -11.51
CA ASP A 145 -0.11 -4.37 -11.86
C ASP A 145 -0.28 -5.33 -10.67
N ARG A 146 0.81 -5.64 -9.97
CA ARG A 146 0.78 -6.49 -8.78
C ARG A 146 0.03 -5.84 -7.61
N LEU A 147 0.26 -4.54 -7.37
CA LEU A 147 -0.34 -3.84 -6.24
C LEU A 147 -1.85 -3.64 -6.44
N VAL A 148 -2.25 -3.16 -7.62
CA VAL A 148 -3.65 -3.00 -7.99
C VAL A 148 -4.35 -4.36 -8.02
N GLY A 149 -3.75 -5.38 -8.63
CA GLY A 149 -4.32 -6.73 -8.67
C GLY A 149 -4.54 -7.32 -7.28
N ARG A 150 -3.58 -7.14 -6.36
CA ARG A 150 -3.72 -7.55 -4.95
C ARG A 150 -4.89 -6.83 -4.27
N ASP A 151 -4.91 -5.50 -4.33
CA ASP A 151 -5.93 -4.70 -3.64
C ASP A 151 -7.34 -5.00 -4.20
N CYS A 152 -7.45 -5.22 -5.52
CA CYS A 152 -8.71 -5.59 -6.15
C CYS A 152 -9.14 -7.02 -5.85
N ALA A 153 -8.20 -7.96 -5.70
CA ALA A 153 -8.52 -9.30 -5.24
C ALA A 153 -9.04 -9.27 -3.80
N THR A 154 -8.37 -8.53 -2.90
CA THR A 154 -8.84 -8.34 -1.52
C THR A 154 -10.22 -7.70 -1.47
N ALA A 155 -10.46 -6.67 -2.30
CA ALA A 155 -11.76 -6.03 -2.39
C ALA A 155 -12.84 -6.96 -2.95
N LEU A 156 -12.52 -7.85 -3.91
CA LEU A 156 -13.50 -8.83 -4.39
C LEU A 156 -13.81 -9.88 -3.32
N LEU A 157 -12.78 -10.38 -2.66
CA LEU A 157 -12.95 -11.34 -1.59
C LEU A 157 -13.90 -10.78 -0.51
N ALA A 158 -13.59 -9.60 0.03
CA ALA A 158 -14.36 -8.98 1.10
C ALA A 158 -15.85 -8.78 0.78
N ARG A 159 -16.21 -8.55 -0.49
CA ARG A 159 -17.62 -8.39 -0.92
C ARG A 159 -18.29 -9.71 -1.34
N THR A 160 -17.52 -10.78 -1.53
CA THR A 160 -18.03 -12.04 -2.10
C THR A 160 -18.07 -13.16 -1.09
N ALA A 161 -16.99 -13.39 -0.36
CA ALA A 161 -16.84 -14.54 0.51
C ALA A 161 -15.83 -14.30 1.64
N ARG A 162 -15.98 -15.08 2.70
CA ARG A 162 -14.97 -15.23 3.75
C ARG A 162 -14.73 -16.72 3.99
N VAL A 163 -13.51 -17.07 4.39
CA VAL A 163 -13.17 -18.45 4.75
C VAL A 163 -12.75 -18.46 6.21
N GLU A 164 -13.33 -19.35 7.00
CA GLU A 164 -13.02 -19.53 8.42
C GLU A 164 -12.88 -21.02 8.75
N PHE A 165 -12.32 -21.32 9.91
CA PHE A 165 -12.40 -22.66 10.45
C PHE A 165 -13.78 -22.91 11.09
N GLY A 166 -14.26 -24.14 10.96
CA GLY A 166 -15.43 -24.65 11.68
C GLY A 166 -15.06 -25.29 13.02
N ASP A 167 -15.95 -26.14 13.52
CA ASP A 167 -15.74 -26.82 14.79
C ASP A 167 -14.57 -27.81 14.74
N TRP A 168 -13.84 -27.90 15.84
CA TRP A 168 -12.70 -28.80 16.00
C TRP A 168 -13.06 -30.05 16.79
N ARG A 169 -12.43 -31.16 16.41
CA ARG A 169 -12.33 -32.37 17.25
C ARG A 169 -10.91 -32.91 17.23
N SER A 170 -10.42 -33.32 18.39
CA SER A 170 -9.12 -33.99 18.48
C SER A 170 -9.26 -35.45 18.04
N ALA A 171 -8.36 -35.90 17.17
CA ALA A 171 -8.22 -37.31 16.86
C ALA A 171 -7.37 -38.03 17.94
N PRO A 172 -7.49 -39.36 18.09
CA PRO A 172 -6.64 -40.12 19.02
C PRO A 172 -5.13 -39.98 18.76
N SER A 173 -4.71 -39.66 17.53
CA SER A 173 -3.32 -39.38 17.16
C SER A 173 -2.79 -38.03 17.64
N GLY A 174 -3.66 -37.18 18.19
CA GLY A 174 -3.35 -35.82 18.63
C GLY A 174 -3.52 -34.74 17.56
N VAL A 175 -3.80 -35.11 16.30
CA VAL A 175 -4.13 -34.12 15.25
C VAL A 175 -5.51 -33.51 15.46
N LEU A 176 -5.75 -32.32 14.91
CA LEU A 176 -7.08 -31.71 14.88
C LEU A 176 -7.79 -32.08 13.58
N LEU A 177 -9.05 -32.48 13.71
CA LEU A 177 -9.96 -32.63 12.58
C LEU A 177 -10.95 -31.47 12.65
N GLY A 178 -11.14 -30.77 11.54
CA GLY A 178 -12.08 -29.65 11.44
C GLY A 178 -12.58 -29.46 10.02
N GLU A 179 -13.13 -28.29 9.76
CA GLU A 179 -13.64 -27.90 8.45
C GLU A 179 -13.17 -26.50 8.10
N LEU A 180 -12.93 -26.25 6.82
CA LEU A 180 -12.89 -24.90 6.26
C LEU A 180 -14.29 -24.56 5.75
N ARG A 181 -14.85 -23.47 6.26
CA ARG A 181 -16.17 -22.97 5.90
C ARG A 181 -15.98 -21.79 4.96
N VAL A 182 -16.37 -21.96 3.71
CA VAL A 182 -16.46 -20.88 2.72
C VAL A 182 -17.86 -20.31 2.79
N ILE A 183 -17.98 -19.06 3.24
CA ILE A 183 -19.26 -18.42 3.53
C ILE A 183 -19.45 -17.27 2.56
N ARG A 184 -20.56 -17.30 1.81
CA ARG A 184 -20.96 -16.25 0.88
C ARG A 184 -21.36 -15.00 1.66
N VAL A 185 -20.71 -13.89 1.33
CA VAL A 185 -21.01 -12.54 1.87
C VAL A 185 -21.92 -11.77 0.91
N GLY A 186 -21.70 -11.91 -0.40
CA GLY A 186 -22.44 -11.18 -1.41
C GLY A 186 -22.21 -11.72 -2.83
N GLY A 187 -23.05 -11.25 -3.76
CA GLY A 187 -23.04 -11.71 -5.15
C GLY A 187 -23.54 -13.16 -5.32
N ASP A 188 -23.69 -13.58 -6.57
CA ASP A 188 -24.25 -14.89 -6.93
C ASP A 188 -23.35 -15.70 -7.87
N LEU A 189 -22.11 -15.25 -8.06
CA LEU A 189 -21.13 -16.00 -8.84
C LEU A 189 -20.79 -17.32 -8.14
N PRO A 190 -20.48 -18.39 -8.90
CA PRO A 190 -19.92 -19.61 -8.32
C PRO A 190 -18.58 -19.29 -7.65
N ILE A 191 -18.34 -19.92 -6.50
CA ILE A 191 -17.08 -19.80 -5.75
C ILE A 191 -16.50 -21.20 -5.60
N THR A 192 -15.24 -21.36 -5.96
CA THR A 192 -14.51 -22.63 -5.83
C THR A 192 -13.38 -22.44 -4.85
N LEU A 193 -13.23 -23.33 -3.87
CA LEU A 193 -12.04 -23.38 -3.02
C LEU A 193 -10.99 -24.26 -3.68
N ASP A 194 -9.98 -23.64 -4.26
CA ASP A 194 -8.96 -24.35 -5.05
C ASP A 194 -7.88 -24.95 -4.16
N SER A 195 -7.43 -24.19 -3.17
CA SER A 195 -6.36 -24.62 -2.26
C SER A 195 -6.39 -23.89 -0.93
N VAL A 196 -5.86 -24.55 0.09
CA VAL A 196 -5.46 -23.96 1.37
C VAL A 196 -4.04 -24.43 1.67
N THR A 197 -3.21 -23.56 2.21
CA THR A 197 -1.85 -23.89 2.62
C THR A 197 -1.71 -23.71 4.12
N GLY A 198 -0.99 -24.65 4.75
CA GLY A 198 -0.49 -24.45 6.11
C GLY A 198 0.54 -23.34 6.19
N ASN A 199 1.18 -23.24 7.35
CA ASN A 199 2.27 -22.31 7.59
C ASN A 199 3.43 -23.05 8.29
N PRO A 200 4.56 -22.37 8.61
CA PRO A 200 5.70 -23.03 9.22
C PRO A 200 5.39 -23.76 10.54
N HIS A 201 4.33 -23.39 11.25
CA HIS A 201 3.95 -23.98 12.55
C HIS A 201 2.89 -25.07 12.41
N TYR A 202 1.96 -24.89 11.47
CA TYR A 202 0.77 -25.72 11.35
C TYR A 202 0.61 -26.22 9.91
N ALA A 203 0.55 -27.53 9.73
CA ALA A 203 0.17 -28.14 8.48
C ALA A 203 -1.35 -28.17 8.39
N VAL A 204 -1.92 -27.81 7.24
CA VAL A 204 -3.36 -27.92 6.95
C VAL A 204 -3.50 -28.82 5.74
N THR A 205 -4.15 -29.97 5.92
CA THR A 205 -4.31 -31.01 4.90
C THR A 205 -5.79 -31.22 4.62
N PRO A 206 -6.29 -30.85 3.42
CA PRO A 206 -7.64 -31.21 3.00
C PRO A 206 -7.81 -32.73 2.96
N VAL A 207 -8.97 -33.21 3.41
CA VAL A 207 -9.28 -34.66 3.35
C VAL A 207 -9.64 -35.08 1.92
N THR A 208 -10.01 -34.15 1.05
CA THR A 208 -10.29 -34.39 -0.37
C THR A 208 -9.00 -34.64 -1.18
N ALA A 209 -9.05 -35.57 -2.13
CA ALA A 209 -7.93 -35.91 -3.01
C ALA A 209 -7.79 -34.93 -4.20
N GLY A 210 -7.36 -33.69 -3.94
CA GLY A 210 -6.92 -32.73 -4.96
C GLY A 210 -7.88 -31.56 -5.23
N PRO A 211 -7.45 -30.59 -6.06
CA PRO A 211 -8.23 -29.41 -6.40
C PRO A 211 -9.30 -29.69 -7.48
N PRO A 212 -10.45 -28.99 -7.45
CA PRO A 212 -10.82 -28.07 -6.38
C PRO A 212 -11.19 -28.83 -5.10
N LEU A 213 -10.93 -28.22 -3.94
CA LEU A 213 -11.26 -28.80 -2.64
C LEU A 213 -12.77 -28.83 -2.40
N GLY A 214 -13.51 -27.90 -3.01
CA GLY A 214 -14.96 -27.87 -3.04
C GLY A 214 -15.51 -26.69 -3.84
N GLU A 215 -16.79 -26.77 -4.19
CA GLU A 215 -17.51 -25.73 -4.94
C GLU A 215 -18.73 -25.25 -4.18
N LEU A 216 -18.94 -23.94 -4.18
CA LEU A 216 -20.08 -23.25 -3.63
C LEU A 216 -20.92 -22.66 -4.79
N PRO A 217 -22.00 -23.35 -5.20
CA PRO A 217 -22.84 -22.91 -6.32
C PRO A 217 -23.53 -21.56 -6.06
N PRO A 218 -24.06 -20.91 -7.12
CA PRO A 218 -25.00 -19.81 -6.99
C PRO A 218 -26.19 -20.15 -6.08
N GLY A 219 -26.68 -19.19 -5.32
CA GLY A 219 -27.79 -19.33 -4.38
C GLY A 219 -27.48 -20.09 -3.08
N THR A 220 -26.30 -20.72 -2.96
CA THR A 220 -25.89 -21.44 -1.76
C THR A 220 -25.10 -20.52 -0.83
N ALA A 221 -25.44 -20.55 0.46
CA ALA A 221 -24.84 -19.68 1.46
C ALA A 221 -23.44 -20.13 1.91
N GLU A 222 -23.18 -21.44 1.92
CA GLU A 222 -21.98 -21.99 2.55
C GLU A 222 -21.53 -23.33 1.96
N LEU A 223 -20.22 -23.55 1.96
CA LEU A 223 -19.53 -24.80 1.65
C LEU A 223 -18.63 -25.18 2.84
N SER A 224 -18.73 -26.41 3.33
CA SER A 224 -17.77 -27.00 4.28
C SER A 224 -16.82 -27.96 3.57
N VAL A 225 -15.52 -27.80 3.83
CA VAL A 225 -14.46 -28.69 3.34
C VAL A 225 -13.72 -29.30 4.54
N PRO A 226 -13.75 -30.62 4.74
CA PRO A 226 -13.06 -31.26 5.86
C PRO A 226 -11.54 -31.13 5.72
N VAL A 227 -10.87 -30.79 6.83
CA VAL A 227 -9.41 -30.66 6.93
C VAL A 227 -8.86 -31.37 8.17
N GLU A 228 -7.61 -31.78 8.08
CA GLU A 228 -6.77 -32.18 9.20
C GLU A 228 -5.71 -31.10 9.44
N VAL A 229 -5.49 -30.72 10.70
CA VAL A 229 -4.47 -29.77 11.11
C VAL A 229 -3.51 -30.44 12.11
N ASP A 230 -2.22 -30.29 11.86
CA ASP A 230 -1.14 -30.87 12.66
C ASP A 230 0.00 -29.87 12.88
N ALA A 231 0.86 -30.12 13.86
CA ALA A 231 2.10 -29.38 14.03
C ALA A 231 3.06 -29.70 12.86
N ASN A 232 3.55 -28.64 12.20
CA ASN A 232 4.49 -28.76 11.09
C ASN A 232 5.94 -28.70 11.57
N ARG A 233 6.26 -27.74 12.45
CA ARG A 233 7.58 -27.61 13.08
C ARG A 233 7.44 -27.25 14.55
N CYS A 234 8.25 -27.92 15.36
CA CYS A 234 8.29 -27.77 16.82
C CYS A 234 9.63 -27.26 17.36
N ASP A 235 10.61 -26.99 16.48
CA ASP A 235 11.91 -26.51 16.92
C ASP A 235 11.84 -25.07 17.45
N ALA A 236 12.64 -24.78 18.49
CA ALA A 236 12.63 -23.50 19.18
C ALA A 236 12.85 -22.29 18.25
N HIS A 237 13.63 -22.47 17.17
CA HIS A 237 13.85 -21.41 16.18
C HIS A 237 12.58 -21.09 15.39
N ALA A 238 11.86 -22.11 14.91
CA ALA A 238 10.58 -21.91 14.25
C ALA A 238 9.56 -21.20 15.15
N LEU A 239 9.46 -21.61 16.42
CA LEU A 239 8.49 -21.03 17.37
C LEU A 239 8.84 -19.58 17.74
N ALA A 240 10.12 -19.27 17.98
CA ALA A 240 10.55 -17.94 18.42
C ALA A 240 10.50 -16.87 17.32
N GLU A 241 10.59 -17.23 16.04
CA GLU A 241 10.65 -16.26 14.92
C GLU A 241 9.31 -16.07 14.19
N ALA A 242 8.21 -16.55 14.76
CA ALA A 242 6.90 -16.47 14.15
C ALA A 242 6.33 -15.06 14.15
N LYS A 243 6.28 -14.43 12.96
CA LYS A 243 5.70 -13.08 12.81
C LYS A 243 4.19 -13.10 12.60
N LYS A 244 3.66 -14.14 11.97
CA LYS A 244 2.25 -14.33 11.62
C LYS A 244 1.85 -15.81 11.77
N PRO A 245 1.85 -16.38 12.99
CA PRO A 245 1.59 -17.81 13.22
C PRO A 245 0.17 -18.25 12.81
N TRP A 246 -0.75 -17.30 12.64
CA TRP A 246 -2.16 -17.56 12.33
C TRP A 246 -2.55 -17.24 10.88
N LEU A 247 -1.57 -17.02 10.00
CA LEU A 247 -1.82 -16.77 8.58
C LEU A 247 -1.87 -18.11 7.83
N PHE A 248 -3.04 -18.43 7.27
CA PHE A 248 -3.27 -19.61 6.45
C PHE A 248 -3.76 -19.15 5.07
N PRO A 249 -2.90 -19.14 4.03
CA PRO A 249 -3.29 -18.69 2.71
C PRO A 249 -4.27 -19.67 2.06
N PHE A 250 -5.27 -19.16 1.36
CA PHE A 250 -6.10 -19.94 0.44
C PHE A 250 -6.16 -19.30 -0.94
N ARG A 251 -6.61 -20.07 -1.93
CA ARG A 251 -7.05 -19.56 -3.24
C ARG A 251 -8.50 -19.93 -3.48
N LEU A 252 -9.29 -18.93 -3.87
CA LEU A 252 -10.62 -19.14 -4.43
C LEU A 252 -10.60 -18.82 -5.92
N THR A 253 -11.49 -19.45 -6.66
CA THR A 253 -11.94 -18.95 -7.95
C THR A 253 -13.35 -18.39 -7.77
N VAL A 254 -13.56 -17.12 -8.09
CA VAL A 254 -14.87 -16.46 -8.09
C VAL A 254 -15.25 -16.17 -9.53
N GLY A 255 -16.27 -16.84 -10.06
CA GLY A 255 -16.59 -16.75 -11.49
C GLY A 255 -15.38 -17.15 -12.36
N ALA A 256 -14.74 -16.18 -12.99
CA ALA A 256 -13.56 -16.39 -13.85
C ALA A 256 -12.23 -15.93 -13.22
N TRP A 257 -12.24 -15.45 -11.98
CA TRP A 257 -11.10 -14.80 -11.37
C TRP A 257 -10.52 -15.59 -10.21
N GLU A 258 -9.19 -15.78 -10.21
CA GLU A 258 -8.46 -16.30 -9.06
C GLU A 258 -8.27 -15.20 -8.01
N VAL A 259 -8.59 -15.52 -6.76
CA VAL A 259 -8.61 -14.60 -5.63
C VAL A 259 -7.83 -15.23 -4.46
N PRO A 260 -6.61 -14.75 -4.15
CA PRO A 260 -5.93 -15.14 -2.93
C PRO A 260 -6.62 -14.56 -1.70
N GLY A 261 -6.56 -15.27 -0.59
CA GLY A 261 -7.06 -14.80 0.70
C GLY A 261 -6.38 -15.47 1.89
N GLU A 262 -6.78 -15.08 3.08
CA GLU A 262 -6.30 -15.62 4.35
C GLU A 262 -7.48 -16.13 5.17
N VAL A 263 -7.38 -17.34 5.72
CA VAL A 263 -8.43 -17.89 6.60
C VAL A 263 -8.57 -16.99 7.82
N THR A 264 -9.81 -16.67 8.17
CA THR A 264 -10.11 -15.97 9.42
C THR A 264 -9.94 -16.95 10.58
N VAL A 265 -9.04 -16.62 11.51
CA VAL A 265 -8.71 -17.45 12.67
C VAL A 265 -9.20 -16.76 13.95
N SER A 266 -10.17 -17.37 14.61
CA SER A 266 -10.72 -16.90 15.90
C SER A 266 -9.80 -17.21 17.08
N GLU A 267 -10.04 -16.62 18.25
CA GLU A 267 -9.33 -16.99 19.48
C GLU A 267 -9.55 -18.46 19.85
N THR A 268 -10.72 -19.02 19.54
CA THR A 268 -11.03 -20.44 19.75
C THR A 268 -10.19 -21.34 18.84
N ASP A 269 -9.99 -20.93 17.58
CA ASP A 269 -9.12 -21.65 16.64
C ASP A 269 -7.67 -21.64 17.12
N GLN A 270 -7.19 -20.48 17.57
CA GLN A 270 -5.84 -20.34 18.14
C GLN A 270 -5.66 -21.27 19.34
N ALA A 271 -6.58 -21.23 20.31
CA ALA A 271 -6.52 -22.08 21.49
C ALA A 271 -6.54 -23.58 21.15
N ALA A 272 -7.34 -23.99 20.15
CA ALA A 272 -7.36 -25.38 19.71
C ALA A 272 -6.02 -25.82 19.11
N MET A 273 -5.44 -25.00 18.21
CA MET A 273 -4.16 -25.28 17.57
C MET A 273 -2.99 -25.27 18.56
N GLU A 274 -2.98 -24.35 19.52
CA GLU A 274 -1.98 -24.32 20.61
C GLU A 274 -2.09 -25.56 21.51
N ALA A 275 -3.32 -25.97 21.87
CA ALA A 275 -3.53 -27.17 22.66
C ALA A 275 -3.06 -28.43 21.93
N MET A 276 -3.31 -28.52 20.61
CA MET A 276 -2.76 -29.59 19.77
C MET A 276 -1.22 -29.53 19.73
N GLN A 277 -0.64 -28.35 19.52
CA GLN A 277 0.81 -28.18 19.43
C GLN A 277 1.50 -28.60 20.74
N ALA A 278 0.92 -28.29 21.90
CA ALA A 278 1.43 -28.69 23.20
C ALA A 278 1.49 -30.22 23.40
N VAL A 279 0.66 -30.98 22.68
CA VAL A 279 0.67 -32.46 22.69
C VAL A 279 1.63 -33.02 21.64
N ARG A 280 1.84 -32.31 20.52
CA ARG A 280 2.57 -32.80 19.36
C ARG A 280 4.08 -32.47 19.35
N CYS A 281 4.58 -31.58 20.22
CA CYS A 281 5.94 -31.01 20.16
C CYS A 281 6.97 -31.45 21.21
#